data_AF-A0A4Y2MJF0-F1
#
_entry.id   AF-A0A4Y2MJF0-F1
#
_cell.length_a   1.000
_cell.length_b   1.000
_cell.length_c   1.000
_cell.angle_alpha   90.00
_cell.angle_beta   90.00
_cell.angle_gamma   90.00
#
_symmetry.space_group_name_H-M   'P 1'
#
loop_
_entity.id
_entity.type
_entity.pdbx_description
1 polymer ?
#
loop_
_entity_poly.entity_id
_entity_poly.type
_entity_poly.pdbx_seq_one_letter_code
_entity_poly.pdbx_strand_id
1 'polypeptide(L)'
;MCEILSSLLHELNKIDFKLELKNASFLDETWNLGVYKKFEFVPCKEMGITFAYVRGRVIVVKVDEGSVAAEENQIEPGDVLDELYGQSLYRCNRGLISSLANKYRGLPIYLSVVKGFYVGSIYSPLKPIFEKLHLRKAFERKEEKETDYVFTPDSGSGSLKFNLILLGRFQVHSDEKAECIDKAISKALDLKWETEEVIMYVTEREIKIFDKDETEVMVHKHFSEISACGRKKVCPDIFAFIFGNTTCTIAEEFQCLVLRATSPVAIATILELIAHGFVKTHWEV
;
A
#
# COMPACT_ATOMS: atom_id res chain seq x y z
N MET A 1 -8.56 -1.88 -45.82
CA MET A 1 -8.72 -1.42 -44.41
C MET A 1 -8.58 -2.57 -43.40
N CYS A 2 -8.94 -3.83 -43.74
CA CYS A 2 -8.77 -4.99 -42.85
C CYS A 2 -7.33 -5.53 -42.75
N GLU A 3 -6.47 -5.33 -43.75
CA GLU A 3 -5.09 -5.86 -43.74
C GLU A 3 -4.23 -5.23 -42.63
N ILE A 4 -4.40 -3.94 -42.34
CA ILE A 4 -3.67 -3.25 -41.27
C ILE A 4 -4.08 -3.80 -39.90
N LEU A 5 -5.38 -3.99 -39.67
CA LEU A 5 -5.90 -4.58 -38.44
C LEU A 5 -5.41 -6.04 -38.28
N SER A 6 -5.39 -6.79 -39.39
CA SER A 6 -4.95 -8.19 -39.39
C SER A 6 -3.45 -8.33 -39.10
N SER A 7 -2.61 -7.47 -39.68
CA SER A 7 -1.18 -7.42 -39.36
C SER A 7 -0.94 -7.02 -37.91
N LEU A 8 -1.74 -6.09 -37.37
CA LEU A 8 -1.64 -5.68 -35.96
C LEU A 8 -2.06 -6.81 -35.01
N LEU A 9 -3.17 -7.51 -35.30
CA LEU A 9 -3.61 -8.69 -34.53
C LEU A 9 -2.58 -9.83 -34.58
N HIS A 10 -1.89 -10.00 -35.71
CA HIS A 10 -0.83 -10.99 -35.85
C HIS A 10 0.39 -10.67 -34.98
N GLU A 11 0.78 -9.39 -34.89
CA GLU A 11 1.86 -8.95 -33.99
C GLU A 11 1.43 -9.01 -32.51
N LEU A 12 0.17 -8.69 -32.20
CA LEU A 12 -0.37 -8.84 -30.83
C LEU A 12 -0.35 -10.29 -30.35
N ASN A 13 -0.52 -11.26 -31.25
CA ASN A 13 -0.47 -12.70 -30.92
C ASN A 13 0.95 -13.20 -30.62
N LYS A 14 1.99 -12.41 -30.91
CA LYS A 14 3.38 -12.69 -30.51
C LYS A 14 3.72 -12.11 -29.14
N ILE A 15 2.86 -11.26 -28.61
CA ILE A 15 3.01 -10.64 -27.30
C ILE A 15 2.20 -11.48 -26.31
N ASP A 16 2.85 -11.97 -25.26
CA ASP A 16 2.14 -12.67 -24.19
C ASP A 16 1.45 -11.62 -23.30
N PHE A 17 0.30 -11.12 -23.74
CA PHE A 17 -0.48 -10.12 -23.01
C PHE A 17 -1.69 -10.78 -22.34
N LYS A 18 -1.75 -10.68 -21.01
CA LYS A 18 -2.89 -11.13 -20.23
C LYS A 18 -3.91 -9.99 -20.14
N LEU A 19 -4.91 -10.01 -21.03
CA LEU A 19 -5.97 -8.99 -21.05
C LEU A 19 -6.99 -9.24 -19.93
N GLU A 20 -6.82 -8.58 -18.79
CA GLU A 20 -7.84 -8.57 -17.74
C GLU A 20 -8.86 -7.45 -17.98
N LEU A 21 -9.94 -7.79 -18.68
CA LEU A 21 -11.04 -6.87 -19.03
C LEU A 21 -11.78 -6.29 -17.82
N LYS A 22 -11.56 -6.82 -16.61
CA LYS A 22 -12.21 -6.35 -15.39
C LYS A 22 -11.70 -4.98 -14.93
N ASN A 23 -10.47 -4.60 -15.27
CA ASN A 23 -9.90 -3.28 -14.95
C ASN A 23 -10.19 -2.22 -16.02
N ALA A 24 -11.11 -2.50 -16.95
CA ALA A 24 -11.30 -1.70 -18.16
C ALA A 24 -12.34 -0.58 -18.05
N SER A 25 -13.00 -0.39 -16.90
CA SER A 25 -14.17 0.51 -16.78
C SER A 25 -13.87 2.00 -17.02
N PHE A 26 -12.60 2.35 -17.14
CA PHE A 26 -12.12 3.69 -17.49
C PHE A 26 -11.43 3.76 -18.85
N LEU A 27 -11.20 2.64 -19.55
CA LEU A 27 -10.50 2.62 -20.85
C LEU A 27 -11.22 3.42 -21.94
N ASP A 28 -12.56 3.49 -21.88
CA ASP A 28 -13.37 4.29 -22.80
C ASP A 28 -13.14 5.80 -22.65
N GLU A 29 -12.63 6.25 -21.51
CA GLU A 29 -12.35 7.67 -21.23
C GLU A 29 -10.84 7.96 -21.24
N THR A 30 -10.06 7.07 -20.64
CA THR A 30 -8.62 7.18 -20.49
C THR A 30 -7.99 5.80 -20.61
N TRP A 31 -6.92 5.68 -21.40
CA TRP A 31 -6.14 4.43 -21.50
C TRP A 31 -5.31 4.10 -20.23
N ASN A 32 -5.59 4.79 -19.11
CA ASN A 32 -4.93 4.58 -17.83
C ASN A 32 -5.67 3.50 -17.04
N LEU A 33 -4.97 2.44 -16.64
CA LEU A 33 -5.53 1.40 -15.78
C LEU A 33 -5.41 1.80 -14.30
N GLY A 34 -6.50 1.66 -13.55
CA GLY A 34 -6.50 1.87 -12.10
C GLY A 34 -5.97 0.64 -11.37
N VAL A 35 -5.77 0.76 -10.06
CA VAL A 35 -5.49 -0.44 -9.24
C VAL A 35 -6.81 -1.13 -8.91
N TYR A 36 -6.97 -2.33 -9.43
CA TYR A 36 -8.15 -3.15 -9.25
C TYR A 36 -7.95 -4.14 -8.10
N LYS A 37 -8.84 -4.14 -7.11
CA LYS A 37 -8.83 -5.08 -6.00
C LYS A 37 -10.16 -5.82 -5.90
N LYS A 38 -10.09 -7.11 -5.61
CA LYS A 38 -11.25 -7.98 -5.36
C LYS A 38 -11.25 -8.33 -3.88
N PHE A 39 -12.39 -8.14 -3.24
CA PHE A 39 -12.57 -8.38 -1.81
C PHE A 39 -13.73 -9.34 -1.58
N GLU A 40 -13.59 -10.12 -0.51
CA GLU A 40 -14.63 -11.00 0.03
C GLU A 40 -14.90 -10.59 1.47
N PHE A 41 -16.11 -10.12 1.74
CA PHE A 41 -16.53 -9.73 3.07
C PHE A 41 -17.50 -10.74 3.67
N VAL A 42 -17.53 -10.78 5.00
CA VAL A 42 -18.53 -11.55 5.74
C VAL A 42 -19.95 -11.09 5.40
N PRO A 43 -20.94 -11.99 5.42
CA PRO A 43 -22.34 -11.60 5.22
C PRO A 43 -22.77 -10.58 6.28
N CYS A 44 -23.22 -9.41 5.86
CA CYS A 44 -23.72 -8.36 6.75
C CYS A 44 -25.01 -7.73 6.21
N LYS A 45 -25.81 -7.15 7.10
CA LYS A 45 -27.02 -6.40 6.71
C LYS A 45 -26.67 -5.04 6.11
N GLU A 46 -25.64 -4.41 6.66
CA GLU A 46 -25.12 -3.11 6.23
C GLU A 46 -23.59 -3.19 6.24
N MET A 47 -22.95 -2.85 5.12
CA MET A 47 -21.49 -2.80 5.05
C MET A 47 -20.89 -1.55 5.71
N GLY A 48 -21.70 -0.53 6.01
CA GLY A 48 -21.23 0.77 6.51
C GLY A 48 -20.54 1.63 5.44
N ILE A 49 -20.97 1.53 4.18
CA ILE A 49 -20.47 2.33 3.07
C ILE A 49 -21.54 3.33 2.63
N THR A 50 -21.20 4.61 2.66
CA THR A 50 -21.97 5.66 1.99
C THR A 50 -21.32 5.96 0.64
N PHE A 51 -22.11 5.93 -0.44
CA PHE A 51 -21.62 6.16 -1.80
C PHE A 51 -22.48 7.15 -2.59
N ALA A 52 -21.90 7.73 -3.63
CA ALA A 52 -22.55 8.64 -4.56
C ALA A 52 -22.45 8.13 -6.00
N TYR A 53 -23.46 8.44 -6.82
CA TYR A 53 -23.47 8.14 -8.24
C TYR A 53 -22.97 9.35 -9.03
N VAL A 54 -21.81 9.24 -9.68
CA VAL A 54 -21.24 10.31 -10.49
C VAL A 54 -20.78 9.78 -11.84
N ARG A 55 -21.27 10.39 -12.93
CA ARG A 55 -20.94 9.97 -14.32
C ARG A 55 -21.16 8.48 -14.57
N GLY A 56 -22.22 7.91 -13.98
CA GLY A 56 -22.53 6.47 -14.09
C GLY A 56 -21.62 5.56 -13.26
N ARG A 57 -20.77 6.10 -12.38
CA ARG A 57 -19.93 5.32 -11.47
C ARG A 57 -20.41 5.46 -10.03
N VAL A 58 -20.15 4.44 -9.23
CA VAL A 58 -20.49 4.40 -7.81
C VAL A 58 -19.22 4.68 -7.02
N ILE A 59 -19.20 5.79 -6.29
CA ILE A 59 -18.00 6.28 -5.60
C ILE A 59 -18.25 6.29 -4.11
N VAL A 60 -17.34 5.71 -3.34
CA VAL A 60 -17.37 5.73 -1.89
C VAL A 60 -17.13 7.14 -1.40
N VAL A 61 -18.08 7.68 -0.66
CA VAL A 61 -18.02 9.03 -0.07
C VAL A 61 -17.57 8.96 1.38
N LYS A 62 -18.03 7.95 2.11
CA LYS A 62 -17.72 7.74 3.52
C LYS A 62 -17.79 6.26 3.86
N VAL A 63 -16.92 5.84 4.77
CA VAL A 63 -16.97 4.53 5.40
C VAL A 63 -17.19 4.76 6.90
N ASP A 64 -18.11 4.02 7.50
CA ASP A 64 -18.45 4.16 8.92
C ASP A 64 -17.43 3.41 9.79
N GLU A 65 -16.94 4.08 10.84
CA GLU A 65 -15.94 3.52 11.75
C GLU A 65 -16.50 2.29 12.49
N GLY A 66 -15.73 1.20 12.52
CA GLY A 66 -16.16 -0.07 13.12
C GLY A 66 -17.13 -0.88 12.26
N SER A 67 -17.37 -0.49 11.01
CA SER A 67 -18.13 -1.30 10.04
C SER A 67 -17.24 -2.33 9.34
N VAL A 68 -17.88 -3.33 8.71
CA VAL A 68 -17.20 -4.38 7.91
C VAL A 68 -16.34 -3.77 6.79
N ALA A 69 -16.76 -2.66 6.20
CA ALA A 69 -15.98 -1.98 5.17
C ALA A 69 -14.77 -1.19 5.71
N ALA A 70 -14.76 -0.85 7.01
CA ALA A 70 -13.64 -0.18 7.67
C ALA A 70 -12.58 -1.17 8.16
N GLU A 71 -12.91 -2.46 8.27
CA GLU A 71 -11.97 -3.50 8.69
C GLU A 71 -10.82 -3.60 7.68
N GLU A 72 -9.59 -3.65 8.20
CA GLU A 72 -8.35 -3.79 7.43
C GLU A 72 -8.06 -2.68 6.39
N ASN A 73 -8.77 -1.53 6.41
CA ASN A 73 -8.64 -0.44 5.44
C ASN A 73 -8.79 -0.91 3.97
N GLN A 74 -9.59 -1.95 3.73
CA GLN A 74 -9.80 -2.49 2.38
C GLN A 74 -10.54 -1.50 1.47
N ILE A 75 -11.53 -0.79 2.03
CA ILE A 75 -12.37 0.21 1.34
C ILE A 75 -12.12 1.60 1.92
N GLU A 76 -11.89 2.58 1.04
CA GLU A 76 -11.63 3.96 1.44
C GLU A 76 -12.54 4.96 0.72
N PRO A 77 -12.83 6.14 1.33
CA PRO A 77 -13.43 7.26 0.63
C PRO A 77 -12.64 7.65 -0.63
N GLY A 78 -13.32 7.76 -1.76
CA GLY A 78 -12.75 8.00 -3.08
C GLY A 78 -12.65 6.76 -3.96
N ASP A 79 -12.76 5.56 -3.38
CA ASP A 79 -12.77 4.32 -4.14
C ASP A 79 -14.01 4.19 -5.03
N VAL A 80 -13.87 3.49 -6.15
CA VAL A 80 -14.96 3.26 -7.10
C VAL A 80 -15.40 1.81 -6.99
N LEU A 81 -16.68 1.61 -6.67
CA LEU A 81 -17.28 0.28 -6.68
C LEU A 81 -17.57 -0.10 -8.13
N ASP A 82 -16.88 -1.12 -8.62
CA ASP A 82 -16.89 -1.48 -10.04
C ASP A 82 -17.75 -2.71 -10.32
N GLU A 83 -17.63 -3.76 -9.51
CA GLU A 83 -18.48 -4.95 -9.57
C GLU A 83 -18.98 -5.36 -8.19
N LEU A 84 -20.21 -5.86 -8.12
CA LEU A 84 -20.79 -6.48 -6.93
C LEU A 84 -21.41 -7.83 -7.32
N TYR A 85 -21.01 -8.91 -6.66
CA TYR A 85 -21.34 -10.30 -7.04
C TYR A 85 -21.06 -10.60 -8.52
N GLY A 86 -19.98 -10.03 -9.06
CA GLY A 86 -19.59 -10.17 -10.47
C GLY A 86 -20.49 -9.42 -11.46
N GLN A 87 -21.44 -8.60 -10.99
CA GLN A 87 -22.22 -7.71 -11.85
C GLN A 87 -21.61 -6.31 -11.88
N SER A 88 -21.44 -5.75 -13.08
CA SER A 88 -20.92 -4.39 -13.24
C SER A 88 -21.87 -3.34 -12.67
N LEU A 89 -21.28 -2.39 -11.95
CA LEU A 89 -21.96 -1.23 -11.40
C LEU A 89 -21.87 0.00 -12.32
N TYR A 90 -21.19 -0.11 -13.46
CA TYR A 90 -21.10 0.98 -14.43
C TYR A 90 -22.47 1.25 -15.07
N ARG A 91 -22.91 2.50 -14.96
CA ARG A 91 -24.24 3.01 -15.36
C ARG A 91 -25.40 2.19 -14.80
N CYS A 92 -25.21 1.57 -13.64
CA CYS A 92 -26.25 0.77 -13.02
C CYS A 92 -27.42 1.63 -12.52
N ASN A 93 -28.59 1.00 -12.45
CA ASN A 93 -29.76 1.61 -11.81
C ASN A 93 -29.52 1.72 -10.30
N ARG A 94 -29.99 2.80 -9.67
CA ARG A 94 -29.80 3.05 -8.22
C ARG A 94 -30.31 1.93 -7.31
N GLY A 95 -31.29 1.14 -7.77
CA GLY A 95 -31.80 -0.02 -7.04
C GLY A 95 -30.99 -1.31 -7.20
N LEU A 96 -30.01 -1.36 -8.12
CA LEU A 96 -29.27 -2.59 -8.42
C LEU A 96 -28.52 -3.09 -7.18
N ILE A 97 -27.79 -2.22 -6.50
CA ILE A 97 -26.99 -2.59 -5.31
C ILE A 97 -27.89 -3.18 -4.22
N SER A 98 -29.01 -2.52 -3.91
CA SER A 98 -29.99 -3.03 -2.94
C SER A 98 -30.63 -4.34 -3.40
N SER A 99 -30.92 -4.49 -4.70
CA SER A 99 -31.50 -5.72 -5.24
C SER A 99 -30.51 -6.90 -5.16
N LEU A 100 -29.22 -6.66 -5.40
CA LEU A 100 -28.16 -7.65 -5.27
C LEU A 100 -27.92 -8.03 -3.82
N ALA A 101 -27.84 -7.04 -2.92
CA ALA A 101 -27.71 -7.28 -1.49
C ALA A 101 -28.88 -8.13 -0.93
N ASN A 102 -30.10 -7.89 -1.39
CA ASN A 102 -31.26 -8.68 -1.00
C ASN A 102 -31.24 -10.09 -1.62
N LYS A 103 -30.85 -10.23 -2.89
CA LYS A 103 -30.80 -11.51 -3.60
C LYS A 103 -29.77 -12.46 -3.01
N TYR A 104 -28.61 -11.96 -2.62
CA TYR A 104 -27.49 -12.76 -2.09
C TYR A 104 -27.37 -12.64 -0.57
N ARG A 105 -28.47 -12.31 0.11
CA ARG A 105 -28.50 -12.14 1.56
C ARG A 105 -28.06 -13.42 2.27
N GLY A 106 -27.11 -13.29 3.20
CA GLY A 106 -26.55 -14.40 3.97
C GLY A 106 -25.37 -15.12 3.30
N LEU A 107 -24.99 -14.73 2.08
CA LEU A 107 -23.76 -15.18 1.41
C LEU A 107 -22.63 -14.15 1.57
N PRO A 108 -21.36 -14.56 1.45
CA PRO A 108 -20.22 -13.64 1.44
C PRO A 108 -20.37 -12.57 0.36
N ILE A 109 -19.96 -11.35 0.64
CA ILE A 109 -20.09 -10.22 -0.27
C ILE A 109 -18.84 -10.14 -1.13
N TYR A 110 -18.98 -10.42 -2.42
CA TYR A 110 -17.90 -10.28 -3.41
C TYR A 110 -17.95 -8.90 -4.04
N LEU A 111 -16.94 -8.08 -3.77
CA LEU A 111 -16.87 -6.70 -4.23
C LEU A 111 -15.56 -6.45 -4.97
N SER A 112 -15.67 -5.88 -6.16
CA SER A 112 -14.51 -5.41 -6.92
C SER A 112 -14.45 -3.89 -6.92
N VAL A 113 -13.27 -3.35 -6.66
CA VAL A 113 -13.06 -1.93 -6.43
C VAL A 113 -11.88 -1.43 -7.24
N VAL A 114 -12.04 -0.28 -7.89
CA VAL A 114 -10.93 0.50 -8.45
C VAL A 114 -10.51 1.52 -7.38
N LYS A 115 -9.26 1.42 -6.94
CA LYS A 115 -8.73 2.30 -5.90
C LYS A 115 -8.65 3.74 -6.40
N GLY A 116 -9.28 4.65 -5.67
CA GLY A 116 -9.28 6.06 -6.01
C GLY A 116 -7.94 6.73 -5.73
N PHE A 117 -7.25 6.19 -4.73
CA PHE A 117 -5.91 6.56 -4.33
C PHE A 117 -5.06 5.30 -4.15
N TYR A 118 -3.85 5.34 -4.67
CA TYR A 118 -2.90 4.25 -4.51
C TYR A 118 -1.49 4.79 -4.44
N VAL A 119 -0.75 4.44 -3.37
CA VAL A 119 0.67 4.76 -3.16
C VAL A 119 0.99 6.24 -3.42
N GLY A 120 0.25 7.15 -2.78
CA GLY A 120 0.52 8.59 -2.91
C GLY A 120 -0.13 9.26 -4.13
N SER A 121 -0.68 8.48 -5.07
CA SER A 121 -1.22 9.01 -6.33
C SER A 121 -2.73 8.85 -6.43
N ILE A 122 -3.39 9.94 -6.84
CA ILE A 122 -4.81 9.91 -7.21
C ILE A 122 -4.92 9.32 -8.61
N TYR A 123 -5.82 8.35 -8.77
CA TYR A 123 -6.13 7.81 -10.09
C TYR A 123 -6.69 8.94 -10.97
N SER A 124 -5.89 9.35 -11.97
CA SER A 124 -6.11 10.55 -12.78
C SER A 124 -7.54 10.74 -13.30
N PRO A 125 -8.24 9.69 -13.79
CA PRO A 125 -9.62 9.80 -14.28
C PRO A 125 -10.63 10.25 -13.22
N LEU A 126 -10.31 10.12 -11.93
CA LEU A 126 -11.19 10.50 -10.83
C LEU A 126 -11.00 11.93 -10.33
N LYS A 127 -9.90 12.60 -10.68
CA LYS A 127 -9.65 14.01 -10.35
C LYS A 127 -10.86 14.94 -10.61
N PRO A 128 -11.46 14.96 -11.82
CA PRO A 128 -12.60 15.85 -12.09
C PRO A 128 -13.88 15.45 -11.34
N ILE A 129 -13.96 14.22 -10.85
CA ILE A 129 -15.10 13.73 -10.08
C ILE A 129 -14.94 14.10 -8.60
N PHE A 130 -13.73 14.00 -8.07
CA PHE A 130 -13.39 14.38 -6.70
C PHE A 130 -13.57 15.88 -6.44
N GLU A 131 -13.25 16.73 -7.42
CA GLU A 131 -13.52 18.17 -7.35
C GLU A 131 -15.01 18.48 -7.20
N LYS A 132 -15.89 17.72 -7.88
CA LYS A 132 -17.34 17.91 -7.82
C LYS A 132 -17.97 17.40 -6.52
N LEU A 133 -17.40 16.35 -5.93
CA LEU A 133 -17.93 15.77 -4.70
C LEU A 133 -17.45 16.48 -3.43
N HIS A 134 -16.67 17.57 -3.56
CA HIS A 134 -16.00 18.25 -2.44
C HIS A 134 -15.17 17.33 -1.54
N LEU A 135 -14.84 16.13 -2.03
CA LEU A 135 -13.97 15.19 -1.34
C LEU A 135 -12.54 15.75 -1.23
N ARG A 136 -12.22 16.81 -2.00
CA ARG A 136 -10.99 17.59 -1.91
C ARG A 136 -10.59 17.96 -0.48
N LYS A 137 -11.51 18.30 0.43
CA LYS A 137 -11.16 18.63 1.83
C LYS A 137 -10.75 17.41 2.69
N ALA A 138 -11.25 16.21 2.38
CA ALA A 138 -10.74 14.97 2.96
C ALA A 138 -9.35 14.62 2.36
N PHE A 139 -9.06 15.12 1.16
CA PHE A 139 -7.81 14.91 0.42
C PHE A 139 -6.74 15.99 0.68
N GLU A 140 -7.09 17.23 1.00
CA GLU A 140 -6.16 18.32 1.39
C GLU A 140 -5.52 18.01 2.75
N ARG A 141 -6.24 17.31 3.65
CA ARG A 141 -5.64 16.68 4.86
C ARG A 141 -4.62 15.57 4.54
N LYS A 142 -4.60 15.04 3.32
CA LYS A 142 -3.60 14.07 2.82
C LYS A 142 -2.50 14.75 1.98
N GLU A 143 -2.79 15.82 1.22
CA GLU A 143 -1.77 16.60 0.49
C GLU A 143 -0.86 17.44 1.41
N GLU A 144 -1.35 17.93 2.55
CA GLU A 144 -0.51 18.58 3.58
C GLU A 144 0.28 17.58 4.45
N LYS A 145 0.00 16.27 4.35
CA LYS A 145 0.81 15.22 4.98
C LYS A 145 1.89 14.74 4.01
N GLU A 146 2.91 15.59 3.86
CA GLU A 146 4.20 15.35 3.21
C GLU A 146 4.45 13.89 2.75
N THR A 147 4.45 13.70 1.42
CA THR A 147 5.18 12.61 0.78
C THR A 147 6.68 12.88 0.96
N ASP A 148 7.24 12.34 2.05
CA ASP A 148 8.66 12.48 2.42
C ASP A 148 9.57 11.47 1.69
N TYR A 149 9.15 11.01 0.50
CA TYR A 149 9.89 10.03 -0.29
C TYR A 149 10.04 10.46 -1.74
N VAL A 150 11.28 10.41 -2.24
CA VAL A 150 11.62 10.72 -3.62
C VAL A 150 11.83 9.41 -4.36
N PHE A 151 11.10 9.20 -5.44
CA PHE A 151 11.43 8.15 -6.39
C PHE A 151 12.64 8.62 -7.19
N THR A 152 13.79 7.99 -6.98
CA THR A 152 15.01 8.27 -7.76
C THR A 152 15.10 7.25 -8.90
N PRO A 153 14.79 7.63 -10.15
CA PRO A 153 15.00 6.78 -11.30
C PRO A 153 16.50 6.82 -11.67
N ASP A 154 17.35 6.25 -10.83
CA ASP A 154 18.74 6.07 -11.21
C ASP A 154 18.92 4.69 -11.85
N SER A 155 19.31 4.72 -13.12
CA SER A 155 20.02 3.67 -13.86
C SER A 155 19.75 2.22 -13.40
N GLY A 156 18.54 1.71 -13.65
CA GLY A 156 18.25 0.28 -13.69
C GLY A 156 17.80 -0.41 -12.39
N SER A 157 17.70 0.27 -11.25
CA SER A 157 17.22 -0.32 -9.98
C SER A 157 16.16 0.57 -9.34
N GLY A 158 14.89 0.18 -9.42
CA GLY A 158 13.76 0.92 -8.83
C GLY A 158 13.88 1.03 -7.31
N SER A 159 14.56 2.08 -6.84
CA SER A 159 14.83 2.34 -5.43
C SER A 159 13.97 3.51 -4.92
N LEU A 160 13.46 3.37 -3.71
CA LEU A 160 12.68 4.40 -3.02
C LEU A 160 13.53 5.01 -1.90
N LYS A 161 13.64 6.34 -1.91
CA LYS A 161 14.40 7.11 -0.92
C LYS A 161 13.46 7.68 0.15
N PHE A 162 13.83 7.55 1.41
CA PHE A 162 13.10 8.06 2.57
C PHE A 162 14.03 8.85 3.49
N ASN A 163 13.59 10.04 3.91
CA ASN A 163 14.27 10.81 4.95
C ASN A 163 13.74 10.36 6.32
N LEU A 164 14.63 9.96 7.22
CA LEU A 164 14.28 9.41 8.51
C LEU A 164 15.15 10.01 9.62
N ILE A 165 14.70 9.84 10.85
CA ILE A 165 15.45 10.18 12.05
C ILE A 165 15.74 8.88 12.80
N LEU A 166 17.03 8.58 13.00
CA LEU A 166 17.48 7.48 13.83
C LEU A 166 17.24 7.83 15.29
N LEU A 167 16.33 7.09 15.92
CA LEU A 167 16.04 7.21 17.35
C LEU A 167 16.90 6.27 18.17
N GLY A 168 17.41 5.18 17.57
CA GLY A 168 18.31 4.31 18.28
C GLY A 168 18.69 2.98 17.63
N ARG A 169 19.78 2.39 18.13
CA ARG A 169 20.26 1.04 17.85
C ARG A 169 20.34 0.21 19.14
N PHE A 170 19.76 -0.98 19.10
CA PHE A 170 19.70 -1.90 20.25
C PHE A 170 20.21 -3.29 19.85
N GLN A 171 20.97 -3.93 20.73
CA GLN A 171 21.32 -5.35 20.57
C GLN A 171 20.14 -6.24 20.96
N VAL A 172 19.87 -7.28 20.17
CA VAL A 172 18.78 -8.23 20.36
C VAL A 172 19.36 -9.64 20.53
N HIS A 173 18.94 -10.32 21.59
CA HIS A 173 19.29 -11.71 21.83
C HIS A 173 18.24 -12.64 21.19
N SER A 174 18.69 -13.81 20.69
CA SER A 174 17.99 -14.70 19.75
C SER A 174 16.53 -15.07 20.10
N ASP A 175 16.17 -15.14 21.37
CA ASP A 175 14.97 -15.86 21.81
C ASP A 175 13.63 -15.09 21.75
N GLU A 176 13.61 -13.77 21.48
CA GLU A 176 12.37 -12.96 21.57
C GLU A 176 12.22 -11.89 20.46
N LYS A 177 12.44 -12.25 19.18
CA LYS A 177 12.58 -11.27 18.09
C LYS A 177 11.35 -10.36 17.86
N ALA A 178 10.12 -10.87 17.96
CA ALA A 178 8.90 -10.06 17.75
C ALA A 178 8.58 -9.13 18.93
N GLU A 179 8.73 -9.60 20.17
CA GLU A 179 8.55 -8.76 21.36
C GLU A 179 9.63 -7.68 21.49
N CYS A 180 10.81 -7.91 20.90
CA CYS A 180 11.89 -6.94 20.92
C CYS A 180 11.56 -5.65 20.17
N ILE A 181 10.71 -5.66 19.14
CA ILE A 181 10.32 -4.43 18.42
C ILE A 181 9.60 -3.46 19.35
N ASP A 182 8.61 -3.94 20.08
CA ASP A 182 7.83 -3.10 20.98
C ASP A 182 8.67 -2.61 22.16
N LYS A 183 9.53 -3.48 22.70
CA LYS A 183 10.49 -3.13 23.77
C LYS A 183 11.50 -2.08 23.28
N ALA A 184 12.03 -2.21 22.06
CA ALA A 184 12.99 -1.27 21.47
C ALA A 184 12.37 0.10 21.20
N ILE A 185 11.17 0.15 20.63
CA ILE A 185 10.45 1.42 20.37
C ILE A 185 10.16 2.14 21.70
N SER A 186 9.72 1.43 22.73
CA SER A 186 9.51 2.04 24.06
C SER A 186 10.81 2.58 24.65
N LYS A 187 11.89 1.78 24.63
CA LYS A 187 13.20 2.23 25.13
C LYS A 187 13.71 3.47 24.38
N ALA A 188 13.56 3.51 23.06
CA ALA A 188 13.97 4.65 22.23
C ALA A 188 13.17 5.93 22.54
N LEU A 189 11.91 5.80 22.97
CA LEU A 189 11.08 6.94 23.37
C LEU A 189 11.39 7.42 24.79
N ASP A 190 11.72 6.50 25.69
CA ASP A 190 12.05 6.81 27.09
C ASP A 190 13.44 7.44 27.23
N LEU A 191 14.37 7.05 26.35
CA LEU A 191 15.73 7.56 26.31
C LEU A 191 15.82 8.79 25.40
N LYS A 192 16.24 9.95 25.95
CA LYS A 192 16.62 11.12 25.14
C LYS A 192 17.99 10.90 24.51
N TRP A 193 18.04 10.15 23.42
CA TRP A 193 19.26 9.98 22.64
C TRP A 193 19.49 11.18 21.71
N GLU A 194 20.75 11.39 21.34
CA GLU A 194 21.09 12.27 20.22
C GLU A 194 20.50 11.64 18.96
N THR A 195 19.55 12.33 18.36
CA THR A 195 18.87 11.86 17.15
C THR A 195 19.67 12.27 15.94
N GLU A 196 19.86 11.34 15.00
CA GLU A 196 20.60 11.59 13.76
C GLU A 196 19.64 11.55 12.57
N GLU A 197 19.78 12.49 11.63
CA GLU A 197 19.06 12.44 10.36
C GLU A 197 19.77 11.46 9.43
N VAL A 198 19.01 10.54 8.83
CA VAL A 198 19.52 9.47 7.98
C VAL A 198 18.67 9.32 6.74
N ILE A 199 19.28 8.81 5.67
CA ILE A 199 18.61 8.54 4.40
C ILE A 199 18.51 7.05 4.20
N MET A 200 17.29 6.53 4.08
CA MET A 200 17.04 5.13 3.78
C MET A 200 16.68 4.94 2.30
N TYR A 201 17.38 4.04 1.64
CA TYR A 201 17.01 3.49 0.34
C TYR A 201 16.45 2.09 0.51
N VAL A 202 15.26 1.87 -0.04
CA VAL A 202 14.64 0.54 -0.11
C VAL A 202 14.54 0.13 -1.57
N THR A 203 15.07 -1.04 -1.89
CA THR A 203 14.99 -1.66 -3.22
C THR A 203 14.15 -2.93 -3.16
N GLU A 204 14.05 -3.67 -4.26
CA GLU A 204 13.38 -4.97 -4.28
C GLU A 204 14.07 -6.07 -3.46
N ARG A 205 15.33 -5.90 -3.05
CA ARG A 205 16.15 -6.98 -2.45
C ARG A 205 16.93 -6.57 -1.20
N GLU A 206 17.12 -5.27 -1.01
CA GLU A 206 18.00 -4.75 0.02
C GLU A 206 17.55 -3.38 0.52
N ILE A 207 18.01 -3.06 1.73
CA ILE A 207 17.88 -1.78 2.38
C ILE A 207 19.28 -1.22 2.60
N LYS A 208 19.46 0.07 2.31
CA LYS A 208 20.65 0.83 2.65
C LYS A 208 20.25 2.05 3.47
N ILE A 209 20.98 2.34 4.54
CA ILE A 209 20.84 3.53 5.36
C ILE A 209 22.16 4.28 5.32
N PHE A 210 22.09 5.53 4.95
CA PHE A 210 23.20 6.47 4.89
C PHE A 210 23.03 7.56 5.94
N ASP A 211 24.12 8.24 6.24
CA ASP A 211 24.10 9.55 6.86
C ASP A 211 23.30 10.58 6.02
N LYS A 212 23.02 11.74 6.61
CA LYS A 212 22.25 12.83 5.97
C LYS A 212 22.83 13.28 4.63
N ASP A 213 24.15 13.22 4.46
CA ASP A 213 24.85 13.70 3.27
C ASP A 213 25.11 12.58 2.23
N GLU A 214 24.63 11.35 2.48
CA GLU A 214 24.84 10.17 1.64
C GLU A 214 26.30 9.80 1.38
N THR A 215 27.18 10.14 2.32
CA THR A 215 28.62 9.90 2.22
C THR A 215 29.05 8.57 2.82
N GLU A 216 28.37 8.12 3.88
CA GLU A 216 28.71 6.92 4.63
C GLU A 216 27.51 5.96 4.73
N VAL A 217 27.75 4.68 4.40
CA VAL A 217 26.75 3.61 4.56
C VAL A 217 26.75 3.13 6.01
N MET A 218 25.75 3.53 6.78
CA MET A 218 25.58 3.10 8.18
C MET A 218 25.08 1.66 8.27
N VAL A 219 24.15 1.29 7.39
CA VAL A 219 23.55 -0.06 7.33
C VAL A 219 23.35 -0.46 5.88
N HIS A 220 23.77 -1.66 5.52
CA HIS A 220 23.42 -2.30 4.26
C HIS A 220 23.02 -3.74 4.55
N LYS A 221 21.77 -4.09 4.25
CA LYS A 221 21.19 -5.40 4.57
C LYS A 221 20.29 -5.89 3.45
N HIS A 222 20.42 -7.17 3.13
CA HIS A 222 19.47 -7.89 2.29
C HIS A 222 18.24 -8.32 3.09
N PHE A 223 17.11 -8.51 2.41
CA PHE A 223 15.88 -8.95 3.08
C PHE A 223 16.02 -10.32 3.78
N SER A 224 16.92 -11.19 3.31
CA SER A 224 17.25 -12.45 3.98
C SER A 224 17.97 -12.30 5.33
N GLU A 225 18.54 -11.12 5.59
CA GLU A 225 19.20 -10.77 6.85
C GLU A 225 18.26 -10.03 7.81
N ILE A 226 17.09 -9.60 7.36
CA ILE A 226 16.08 -8.96 8.20
C ILE A 226 15.22 -10.06 8.84
N SER A 227 15.15 -10.09 10.17
CA SER A 227 14.39 -11.12 10.88
C SER A 227 12.98 -10.68 11.26
N ALA A 228 12.76 -9.37 11.45
CA ALA A 228 11.46 -8.82 11.81
C ALA A 228 11.42 -7.33 11.51
N CYS A 229 10.24 -6.79 11.22
CA CYS A 229 9.99 -5.35 11.13
C CYS A 229 8.58 -5.04 11.61
N GLY A 230 8.35 -3.85 12.14
CA GLY A 230 7.05 -3.48 12.66
C GLY A 230 6.99 -2.10 13.26
N ARG A 231 5.77 -1.68 13.62
CA ARG A 231 5.47 -0.41 14.26
C ARG A 231 4.40 -0.59 15.34
N LYS A 232 4.37 0.33 16.31
CA LYS A 232 3.28 0.41 17.28
C LYS A 232 2.08 1.15 16.70
N LYS A 233 0.86 0.69 17.03
CA LYS A 233 -0.38 1.41 16.66
C LYS A 233 -0.46 2.81 17.26
N VAL A 234 0.14 3.02 18.44
CA VAL A 234 0.10 4.28 19.19
C VAL A 234 1.07 5.33 18.62
N CYS A 235 2.17 4.91 17.98
CA CYS A 235 3.18 5.79 17.38
C CYS A 235 3.40 5.38 15.92
N PRO A 236 2.48 5.74 15.01
CA PRO A 236 2.47 5.20 13.65
C PRO A 236 3.56 5.79 12.74
N ASP A 237 4.23 6.85 13.19
CA ASP A 237 5.38 7.55 12.62
C ASP A 237 6.74 6.91 12.97
N ILE A 238 6.75 5.93 13.87
CA ILE A 238 7.96 5.21 14.31
C ILE A 238 7.85 3.75 13.91
N PHE A 239 8.93 3.20 13.37
CA PHE A 239 9.07 1.77 13.16
C PHE A 239 10.43 1.28 13.62
N ALA A 240 10.51 -0.04 13.76
CA ALA A 240 11.77 -0.69 13.97
C ALA A 240 11.89 -1.92 13.08
N PHE A 241 13.13 -2.27 12.76
CA PHE A 241 13.44 -3.54 12.11
C PHE A 241 14.67 -4.16 12.75
N ILE A 242 14.70 -5.49 12.71
CA ILE A 242 15.73 -6.33 13.30
C ILE A 242 16.46 -7.04 12.18
N PHE A 243 17.78 -6.98 12.19
CA PHE A 243 18.62 -7.67 11.22
C PHE A 243 19.77 -8.39 11.90
N GLY A 244 20.18 -9.50 11.28
CA GLY A 244 21.32 -10.29 11.69
C GLY A 244 22.64 -9.72 11.21
N ASN A 245 23.74 -10.16 11.84
CA ASN A 245 25.08 -9.97 11.30
C ASN A 245 25.25 -10.67 9.94
N THR A 246 24.54 -11.78 9.71
CA THR A 246 24.40 -12.51 8.45
C THR A 246 22.93 -12.87 8.17
N THR A 247 22.66 -13.78 7.25
CA THR A 247 21.31 -14.29 6.93
C THR A 247 20.62 -14.87 8.17
N CYS A 248 19.30 -14.67 8.29
CA CYS A 248 18.55 -15.01 9.50
C CYS A 248 18.59 -16.49 9.91
N THR A 249 18.92 -17.39 8.97
CA THR A 249 19.11 -18.83 9.21
C THR A 249 20.41 -19.17 9.93
N ILE A 250 21.41 -18.28 9.89
CA ILE A 250 22.77 -18.50 10.42
C ILE A 250 23.13 -17.47 11.51
N ALA A 251 22.50 -16.30 11.50
CA ALA A 251 22.83 -15.21 12.40
C ALA A 251 22.61 -15.56 13.88
N GLU A 252 23.64 -15.36 14.69
CA GLU A 252 23.61 -15.49 16.16
C GLU A 252 23.46 -14.14 16.86
N GLU A 253 23.84 -13.05 16.18
CA GLU A 253 23.77 -11.69 16.68
C GLU A 253 22.76 -10.88 15.87
N PHE A 254 21.83 -10.21 16.56
CA PHE A 254 20.80 -9.39 15.96
C PHE A 254 20.85 -7.98 16.50
N GLN A 255 20.54 -7.03 15.63
CA GLN A 255 20.45 -5.62 15.98
C GLN A 255 19.10 -5.08 15.55
N CYS A 256 18.52 -4.23 16.40
CA CYS A 256 17.29 -3.52 16.14
C CYS A 256 17.59 -2.04 15.92
N LEU A 257 17.15 -1.50 14.78
CA LEU A 257 17.16 -0.07 14.51
C LEU A 257 15.75 0.48 14.69
N VAL A 258 15.64 1.60 15.40
CA VAL A 258 14.39 2.35 15.60
C VAL A 258 14.50 3.68 14.86
N LEU A 259 13.57 3.90 13.94
CA LEU A 259 13.57 5.02 13.02
C LEU A 259 12.21 5.72 13.08
N ARG A 260 12.23 7.05 12.94
CA ARG A 260 11.05 7.89 12.84
C ARG A 260 11.01 8.53 11.45
N ALA A 261 9.84 8.55 10.83
CA ALA A 261 9.59 9.39 9.67
C ALA A 261 8.74 10.59 10.07
N THR A 262 8.81 11.66 9.29
CA THR A 262 7.91 12.82 9.42
C THR A 262 6.45 12.42 9.16
N SER A 263 6.25 11.38 8.33
CA SER A 263 4.93 10.90 7.92
C SER A 263 4.71 9.41 8.24
N PRO A 264 3.63 9.04 8.96
CA PRO A 264 3.21 7.65 9.15
C PRO A 264 2.97 6.86 7.86
N VAL A 265 2.76 7.56 6.74
CA VAL A 265 2.58 6.97 5.42
C VAL A 265 3.91 6.42 4.91
N ALA A 266 5.01 7.17 5.08
CA ALA A 266 6.34 6.71 4.71
C ALA A 266 6.69 5.40 5.44
N ILE A 267 6.35 5.31 6.73
CA ILE A 267 6.50 4.09 7.50
C ILE A 267 5.67 2.92 6.93
N ALA A 268 4.39 3.17 6.62
CA ALA A 268 3.54 2.14 6.05
C ALA A 268 4.10 1.61 4.72
N THR A 269 4.59 2.50 3.86
CA THR A 269 5.23 2.15 2.58
C THR A 269 6.51 1.35 2.79
N ILE A 270 7.40 1.76 3.71
CA ILE A 270 8.62 1.01 4.02
C ILE A 270 8.26 -0.41 4.49
N LEU A 271 7.32 -0.55 5.42
CA LEU A 271 6.90 -1.86 5.94
C LEU A 271 6.27 -2.74 4.84
N GLU A 272 5.47 -2.16 3.93
CA GLU A 272 4.90 -2.88 2.79
C GLU A 272 5.97 -3.37 1.82
N LEU A 273 6.99 -2.56 1.53
CA LEU A 273 8.13 -2.95 0.69
C LEU A 273 8.93 -4.10 1.32
N ILE A 274 9.20 -4.01 2.62
CA ILE A 274 9.92 -5.05 3.36
C ILE A 274 9.08 -6.34 3.38
N ALA A 275 7.76 -6.24 3.62
CA ALA A 275 6.86 -7.39 3.61
C ALA A 275 6.81 -8.08 2.24
N HIS A 276 6.73 -7.30 1.14
CA HIS A 276 6.85 -7.85 -0.21
C HIS A 276 8.21 -8.51 -0.46
N GLY A 277 9.28 -7.94 0.11
CA GLY A 277 10.62 -8.50 0.12
C GLY A 277 10.69 -9.87 0.80
N PHE A 278 10.03 -10.03 1.95
CA PHE A 278 9.91 -11.31 2.67
C PHE A 278 9.19 -12.37 1.85
N VAL A 279 8.08 -12.02 1.20
CA VAL A 279 7.32 -12.95 0.35
C VAL A 279 8.16 -13.42 -0.84
N LYS A 280 8.97 -12.54 -1.44
CA LYS A 280 9.86 -12.91 -2.56
C LYS A 280 11.07 -13.75 -2.13
N THR A 281 11.40 -13.79 -0.84
CA THR A 281 12.59 -14.47 -0.30
C THR A 281 12.27 -15.73 0.50
N HIS A 282 10.98 -16.00 0.80
CA HIS A 282 10.51 -17.29 1.29
C HIS A 282 10.42 -18.29 0.13
N TRP A 283 11.41 -19.17 0.05
CA TRP A 283 11.31 -20.41 -0.70
C TRP A 283 10.57 -21.40 0.19
N GLU A 284 9.33 -21.73 -0.17
CA GLU A 284 8.66 -22.91 0.38
C GLU A 284 9.41 -24.15 -0.13
N VAL A 285 9.77 -25.05 0.78
CA VAL A 285 10.23 -26.41 0.48
C VAL A 285 9.04 -27.35 0.52
#